data_AF-A0A8S3IGS9-F1
#
_entry.id   AF-A0A8S3IGS9-F1
#
_cell.length_a   1.000
_cell.length_b   1.000
_cell.length_c   1.000
_cell.angle_alpha   90.00
_cell.angle_beta   90.00
_cell.angle_gamma   90.00
#
_symmetry.space_group_name_H-M   'P 1'
#
loop_
_entity.id
_entity.type
_entity.pdbx_description
1 polymer ?
#
loop_
_entity_poly.entity_id
_entity_poly.type
_entity_poly.pdbx_seq_one_letter_code
_entity_poly.pdbx_strand_id
1 'polypeptide(L)'
;MVGQFIDTFWRKSFIGDLRRARKVSDDDTQWTIIYNGKAQQFQYVWLQGLCIKIDKIADLMVIEDATGQAEIQNCSRISDAWSTNE
;
A
#
# COMPACT_ATOMS: atom_id res chain seq x y z
N MET A 1 -4.10 18.99 -21.23
CA MET A 1 -4.18 18.99 -19.76
C MET A 1 -2.94 18.28 -19.24
N VAL A 2 -2.05 19.02 -18.59
CA VAL A 2 -0.86 18.43 -17.95
C VAL A 2 -1.38 17.62 -16.76
N GLY A 3 -1.17 16.30 -16.78
CA GLY A 3 -1.52 15.45 -15.64
C GLY A 3 -0.79 15.99 -14.41
N GLN A 4 -1.53 16.40 -13.39
CA GLN A 4 -0.94 16.64 -12.07
C GLN A 4 -0.40 15.30 -11.62
N PHE A 5 0.93 15.14 -11.70
CA PHE A 5 1.61 14.11 -10.95
C PHE A 5 1.22 14.34 -9.49
N ILE A 6 0.55 13.36 -8.90
CA ILE A 6 0.31 13.40 -7.48
C ILE A 6 1.70 13.22 -6.86
N ASP A 7 2.30 14.33 -6.42
CA ASP A 7 3.56 14.37 -5.69
C ASP A 7 3.33 13.76 -4.30
N THR A 8 3.05 12.46 -4.30
CA THR A 8 2.71 11.70 -3.12
C THR A 8 3.98 11.07 -2.61
N PHE A 9 4.37 11.46 -1.41
CA PHE A 9 5.47 10.83 -0.72
C PHE A 9 5.04 9.41 -0.30
N TRP A 10 5.50 8.40 -1.04
CA TRP A 10 5.18 7.01 -0.73
C TRP A 10 6.15 6.51 0.33
N ARG A 11 5.61 6.14 1.49
CA ARG A 11 6.44 5.67 2.59
C ARG A 11 6.69 4.16 2.48
N LYS A 12 7.96 3.78 2.30
CA LYS A 12 8.37 2.38 2.47
C LYS A 12 8.09 1.94 3.90
N SER A 13 7.28 0.89 4.05
CA SER A 13 6.83 0.41 5.36
C SER A 13 6.84 -1.12 5.39
N PHE A 14 6.98 -1.69 6.59
CA PHE A 14 6.70 -3.10 6.82
C PHE A 14 5.23 -3.30 7.19
N ILE A 15 4.65 -4.45 6.87
CA ILE A 15 3.25 -4.77 7.15
C ILE A 15 2.96 -4.71 8.66
N GLY A 16 3.87 -5.21 9.49
CA GLY A 16 3.78 -5.17 10.95
C GLY A 16 3.78 -3.76 11.53
N ASP A 17 4.42 -2.80 10.85
CA ASP A 17 4.36 -1.39 11.21
C ASP A 17 2.95 -0.83 10.97
N LEU A 18 2.36 -1.14 9.82
CA LEU A 18 1.02 -0.66 9.45
C LEU A 18 -0.08 -1.17 10.39
N ARG A 19 0.08 -2.37 10.97
CA ARG A 19 -0.83 -2.89 12.01
C ARG A 19 -0.90 -2.01 13.27
N ARG A 20 0.13 -1.19 13.50
CA ARG A 20 0.22 -0.24 14.62
C ARG A 20 -0.19 1.18 14.22
N ALA A 21 -0.52 1.40 12.95
CA ALA A 21 -1.00 2.69 12.49
C ALA A 21 -2.38 3.01 13.08
N ARG A 22 -2.64 4.29 13.27
CA ARG A 22 -3.90 4.82 13.79
C ARG A 22 -4.50 5.77 12.78
N LYS A 23 -5.82 5.79 12.67
CA LYS A 23 -6.52 6.80 11.88
C LYS A 23 -6.30 8.18 12.48
N VAL A 24 -6.09 9.19 11.64
CA VAL A 24 -5.98 10.60 12.04
C VAL A 24 -7.35 11.29 11.97
N SER A 25 -8.17 10.86 11.01
CA SER A 25 -9.50 11.40 10.69
C SER A 25 -10.48 10.28 10.35
N ASP A 26 -11.78 10.59 10.42
CA ASP A 26 -12.87 9.68 10.05
C ASP A 26 -13.05 9.51 8.54
N ASP A 27 -12.33 10.29 7.72
CA ASP A 27 -12.39 10.21 6.25
C ASP A 27 -11.59 9.03 5.67
N ASP A 28 -10.95 8.22 6.51
CA ASP A 28 -10.14 7.04 6.17
C ASP A 28 -8.96 7.31 5.22
N THR A 29 -8.67 8.58 4.91
CA THR A 29 -7.61 8.94 3.97
C THR A 29 -6.26 9.13 4.65
N GLN A 30 -6.23 9.47 5.94
CA GLN A 30 -4.99 9.79 6.65
C GLN A 30 -4.76 8.88 7.85
N TRP A 31 -3.58 8.28 7.86
CA TRP A 31 -3.11 7.39 8.91
C TRP A 31 -1.83 7.95 9.52
N THR A 32 -1.61 7.65 10.78
CA THR A 32 -0.40 8.02 11.52
C THR A 32 0.24 6.80 12.16
N ILE A 33 1.55 6.80 12.21
CA ILE A 33 2.33 5.79 12.92
C ILE A 33 3.47 6.45 13.66
N ILE A 34 3.82 5.89 14.82
CA ILE A 34 5.00 6.30 15.57
C ILE A 34 6.21 5.53 15.05
N TYR A 35 7.15 6.25 14.46
CA TYR A 35 8.41 5.70 13.97
C TYR A 35 9.58 6.46 14.58
N ASN A 36 10.52 5.74 15.20
CA ASN A 36 11.65 6.33 15.94
C ASN A 36 11.22 7.44 16.92
N GLY A 37 10.10 7.23 17.62
CA GLY A 37 9.54 8.18 18.60
C GLY A 37 8.83 9.40 18.01
N LYS A 38 8.70 9.51 16.68
CA LYS A 38 8.01 10.62 16.02
C LYS A 38 6.76 10.13 15.30
N ALA A 39 5.66 10.90 15.43
CA ALA A 39 4.47 10.67 14.64
C ALA A 39 4.73 11.04 13.17
N GLN A 40 4.42 10.13 12.26
CA GLN A 40 4.51 10.35 10.83
C GLN A 40 3.16 10.01 10.21
N GLN A 41 2.56 11.00 9.55
CA GLN A 41 1.30 10.85 8.82
C GLN A 41 1.58 10.36 7.39
N PHE A 42 0.69 9.53 6.87
CA PHE A 42 0.76 9.00 5.53
C PHE A 42 -0.65 8.66 5.01
N GLN A 43 -0.79 8.72 3.70
CA GLN A 43 -1.98 8.26 2.95
C GLN A 43 -1.65 7.07 2.06
N TYR A 44 -0.41 7.02 1.56
CA TYR A 44 0.09 5.98 0.66
C TYR A 44 1.34 5.35 1.22
N VAL A 45 1.49 4.04 0.99
CA VAL A 45 2.64 3.26 1.45
C VAL A 45 3.21 2.45 0.30
N TRP A 46 4.52 2.23 0.36
CA TRP A 46 5.19 1.25 -0.48
C TRP A 46 5.45 0.01 0.37
N LEU A 47 4.84 -1.11 -0.01
CA LEU A 47 5.06 -2.43 0.56
C LEU A 47 5.83 -3.33 -0.42
N GLN A 48 6.64 -4.25 0.10
CA GLN A 48 7.29 -5.28 -0.67
C GLN A 48 7.20 -6.61 0.09
N GLY A 49 6.78 -7.67 -0.60
CA GLY A 49 6.60 -8.99 0.00
C GLY A 49 6.39 -10.07 -1.06
N LEU A 50 6.30 -11.32 -0.61
CA LEU A 50 5.97 -12.47 -1.43
C LEU A 50 4.45 -12.57 -1.61
N CYS A 51 3.98 -12.77 -2.84
CA CYS A 51 2.58 -13.11 -3.09
C CYS A 51 2.32 -14.56 -2.67
N ILE A 52 1.49 -14.77 -1.65
CA ILE A 52 1.21 -16.11 -1.10
C ILE A 52 -0.18 -16.64 -1.46
N LYS A 53 -1.11 -15.77 -1.87
CA LYS A 53 -2.47 -16.14 -2.31
C LYS A 53 -3.00 -15.15 -3.32
N ILE A 54 -3.69 -15.65 -4.35
CA ILE A 54 -4.44 -14.86 -5.33
C ILE A 54 -5.86 -15.41 -5.41
N ASP A 55 -6.85 -14.55 -5.21
CA ASP A 55 -8.27 -14.83 -5.46
C ASP A 55 -8.76 -13.92 -6.59
N LYS A 56 -8.93 -14.50 -7.78
CA LYS A 56 -9.36 -13.77 -8.98
C LYS A 56 -10.84 -13.39 -8.94
N ILE A 57 -11.66 -14.14 -8.21
CA ILE A 57 -13.11 -13.89 -8.14
C ILE A 57 -13.36 -12.71 -7.21
N ALA A 58 -12.64 -12.67 -6.08
CA ALA A 58 -12.71 -11.57 -5.11
C ALA A 58 -11.83 -10.36 -5.48
N ASP A 59 -11.07 -10.43 -6.58
CA ASP A 59 -10.06 -9.44 -6.99
C ASP A 59 -9.12 -9.04 -5.84
N LEU A 60 -8.55 -10.06 -5.20
CA LEU A 60 -7.77 -9.94 -3.98
C LEU A 60 -6.45 -10.72 -4.08
N MET A 61 -5.38 -10.13 -3.55
CA MET A 61 -4.07 -10.75 -3.39
C MET A 61 -3.63 -10.65 -1.93
N VAL A 62 -3.01 -11.71 -1.41
CA VAL A 62 -2.35 -11.65 -0.09
C VAL A 62 -0.85 -11.63 -0.29
N ILE A 63 -0.21 -10.61 0.27
CA ILE A 63 1.25 -10.47 0.30
C ILE A 63 1.76 -10.72 1.72
N GLU A 64 2.94 -11.32 1.84
CA GLU A 64 3.63 -11.57 3.10
C GLU A 64 5.03 -10.94 3.07
N ASP A 65 5.38 -10.23 4.14
CA ASP A 65 6.75 -9.81 4.42
C ASP A 65 7.26 -10.47 5.73
N ALA A 66 8.49 -10.16 6.14
CA ALA A 66 9.10 -10.73 7.35
C ALA A 66 8.35 -10.37 8.67
N THR A 67 7.35 -9.49 8.62
CA THR A 67 6.64 -8.94 9.77
C THR A 67 5.13 -9.24 9.76
N GLY A 68 4.59 -9.78 8.66
CA GLY A 68 3.22 -10.26 8.60
C GLY A 68 2.61 -10.28 7.19
N GLN A 69 1.30 -10.49 7.14
CA GLN A 69 0.52 -10.56 5.90
C GLN A 69 -0.42 -9.36 5.73
N ALA A 70 -0.64 -8.94 4.49
CA ALA A 70 -1.57 -7.90 4.11
C ALA A 70 -2.42 -8.32 2.90
N GLU A 71 -3.68 -7.94 2.91
CA GLU A 71 -4.59 -8.12 1.78
C GLU A 71 -4.58 -6.87 0.90
N ILE A 72 -4.39 -7.07 -0.39
CA ILE A 72 -4.43 -6.04 -1.43
C ILE A 72 -5.64 -6.34 -2.31
N GLN A 73 -6.55 -5.39 -2.43
CA GLN A 73 -7.77 -5.51 -3.22
C GLN A 73 -7.66 -4.71 -4.52
N ASN A 74 -8.53 -5.02 -5.49
CA ASN A 74 -8.62 -4.34 -6.78
C ASN A 74 -7.34 -4.46 -7.63
N CYS A 75 -6.63 -5.60 -7.51
CA CYS A 75 -5.39 -5.83 -8.25
C CYS A 75 -5.60 -5.93 -9.77
N SER A 76 -6.80 -6.28 -10.24
CA SER A 76 -7.16 -6.29 -11.66
C SER A 76 -7.03 -4.92 -12.34
N ARG A 77 -7.04 -3.84 -11.56
CA ARG A 77 -6.85 -2.46 -12.06
C ARG A 77 -5.39 -2.13 -12.35
N ILE A 78 -4.46 -2.97 -11.91
CA ILE A 78 -3.04 -2.85 -12.26
C ILE A 78 -2.90 -3.34 -13.70
N SER A 79 -2.97 -2.41 -14.64
CA SER A 79 -2.89 -2.71 -16.07
C SER A 79 -1.52 -3.24 -16.47
N ASP A 80 -1.49 -4.16 -17.43
CA ASP A 80 -0.28 -4.61 -18.16
C ASP A 80 0.39 -3.51 -19.01
N ALA A 81 0.08 -2.23 -18.80
CA ALA A 81 0.59 -1.09 -19.59
C ALA A 81 2.12 -0.86 -19.51
N TRP A 82 2.87 -1.85 -19.03
CA TRP A 82 4.32 -1.93 -19.06
C TRP A 82 4.87 -2.88 -20.14
N SER A 83 4.02 -3.62 -20.87
CA SER A 83 4.44 -4.45 -22.01
C SER A 83 4.02 -3.83 -23.34
N THR A 84 4.90 -3.01 -23.92
CA THR A 84 5.16 -2.91 -25.38
C THR A 84 6.24 -1.85 -25.62
N ASN A 85 7.48 -2.22 -25.29
CA ASN A 85 8.68 -1.72 -25.99
C ASN A 85 9.39 -2.94 -26.60
N GLU A 86 8.63 -3.79 -27.30
CA GLU A 86 9.22 -4.70 -28.29
C GLU A 86 9.46 -3.93 -29.59
#